data_AF-A0A2P4S8T0-F1
#
_entry.id   AF-A0A2P4S8T0-F1
#
_cell.length_a   1.000
_cell.length_b   1.000
_cell.length_c   1.000
_cell.angle_alpha   90.00
_cell.angle_beta   90.00
_cell.angle_gamma   90.00
#
_symmetry.space_group_name_H-M   'P 1'
#
loop_
_entity.id
_entity.type
_entity.pdbx_description
1 polymer ?
#
loop_
_entity_poly.entity_id
_entity_poly.type
_entity_poly.pdbx_seq_one_letter_code
_entity_poly.pdbx_strand_id
1 'polypeptide(L)' 'VSALNKAWCVNCFACSTCNTKLTLKDKFVEIDLKPVCKHCYEKMPDEFKRRLAKREREAKEKEKQKKKKPICL' A
#
# COMPACT_ATOMS: atom_id res chain seq x y z
N VAL A 1 -11.27 0.32 -10.91
CA VAL A 1 -11.27 0.28 -9.43
C VAL A 1 -10.16 1.17 -8.94
N SER A 2 -10.46 2.28 -8.25
CA SER A 2 -9.44 3.22 -7.78
C SER A 2 -9.04 2.91 -6.33
N ALA A 3 -7.82 2.45 -6.12
CA ALA A 3 -7.30 1.99 -4.83
C ALA A 3 -5.82 2.38 -4.68
N LEU A 4 -5.39 2.78 -3.48
CA LEU A 4 -3.99 3.15 -3.18
C LEU A 4 -3.44 4.26 -4.10
N ASN A 5 -4.27 5.25 -4.43
CA ASN A 5 -3.90 6.34 -5.36
C ASN A 5 -3.55 5.85 -6.79
N LYS A 6 -4.01 4.64 -7.17
CA LYS A 6 -3.84 4.02 -8.49
C LYS A 6 -5.15 3.45 -9.04
N ALA A 7 -5.23 3.30 -10.36
CA ALA A 7 -6.34 2.65 -11.04
C ALA A 7 -6.02 1.18 -11.33
N TRP A 8 -6.94 0.30 -10.97
CA TRP A 8 -6.88 -1.14 -11.18
C TRP A 8 -8.02 -1.60 -12.09
N CYS A 9 -7.75 -2.56 -12.96
CA CYS A 9 -8.78 -3.25 -13.72
C CYS A 9 -9.63 -4.11 -12.77
N VAL A 10 -10.94 -4.19 -13.02
CA VAL A 10 -11.89 -5.00 -12.22
C VAL A 10 -11.51 -6.47 -12.12
N ASN A 11 -10.89 -7.04 -13.16
CA ASN A 11 -10.44 -8.42 -13.17
C ASN A 11 -9.05 -8.61 -12.57
N CYS A 12 -8.21 -7.58 -12.55
CA CYS A 12 -6.82 -7.67 -12.11
C CYS A 12 -6.64 -7.27 -10.63
N PHE A 13 -7.68 -6.72 -10.00
CA PHE A 13 -7.64 -6.35 -8.60
C PHE A 13 -7.84 -7.58 -7.70
N ALA A 14 -6.79 -8.37 -7.56
CA ALA A 14 -6.77 -9.61 -6.80
C ALA A 14 -5.47 -9.75 -6.00
N CYS A 15 -5.54 -10.45 -4.87
CA CYS A 15 -4.40 -10.67 -4.00
C CYS A 15 -3.27 -11.40 -4.76
N SER A 16 -2.05 -10.87 -4.76
CA SER A 16 -0.94 -11.53 -5.45
C SER A 16 -0.48 -12.85 -4.82
N THR A 17 -0.91 -13.14 -3.59
CA THR A 17 -0.49 -14.34 -2.85
C THR A 17 -1.52 -15.47 -2.90
N CYS A 18 -2.81 -15.14 -2.94
CA CYS A 18 -3.89 -16.13 -2.93
C CYS A 18 -4.87 -15.98 -4.10
N ASN A 19 -4.62 -15.04 -5.02
CA ASN A 19 -5.44 -14.72 -6.19
C ASN A 19 -6.92 -14.41 -5.90
N THR A 20 -7.27 -14.16 -4.64
CA THR A 20 -8.62 -13.77 -4.23
C THR A 20 -8.95 -12.38 -4.75
N LYS A 21 -10.11 -12.21 -5.40
CA LYS A 21 -10.60 -10.91 -5.83
C LYS A 21 -10.73 -9.98 -4.63
N LEU A 22 -10.05 -8.84 -4.71
CA LEU A 22 -10.13 -7.80 -3.69
C LEU A 22 -11.25 -6.84 -4.06
N THR A 23 -11.88 -6.24 -3.05
CA THR A 23 -12.86 -5.17 -3.26
C THR A 23 -12.41 -3.91 -2.56
N LEU A 24 -12.99 -2.76 -2.91
CA LEU A 24 -12.73 -1.50 -2.22
C LEU A 24 -13.24 -1.50 -0.76
N LYS A 25 -14.13 -2.44 -0.42
CA LYS A 25 -14.59 -2.65 0.97
C LYS A 25 -13.57 -3.45 1.79
N ASP A 26 -12.76 -4.29 1.14
CA ASP A 26 -11.78 -5.12 1.82
C ASP A 26 -10.55 -4.31 2.25
N LYS A 27 -9.94 -4.71 3.36
CA LYS A 27 -8.63 -4.20 3.78
C LYS A 27 -7.54 -4.96 3.02
N PHE A 28 -6.84 -4.26 2.14
CA PHE A 28 -5.70 -4.76 1.38
C PHE A 28 -4.50 -3.82 1.56
N VAL A 29 -3.30 -4.36 1.33
CA VAL A 29 -2.02 -3.66 1.47
C VAL A 29 -1.28 -3.72 0.13
N GLU A 30 -0.61 -2.63 -0.27
CA GLU A 30 0.29 -2.66 -1.44
C GLU A 30 1.66 -3.21 -1.03
N ILE A 31 2.11 -4.26 -1.70
CA ILE A 31 3.44 -4.83 -1.53
C ILE A 31 4.03 -5.04 -2.92
N ASP A 32 5.20 -4.45 -3.20
CA ASP A 32 5.88 -4.59 -4.49
C ASP A 32 4.97 -4.27 -5.69
N LEU A 33 4.20 -3.18 -5.58
CA LEU A 33 3.24 -2.73 -6.60
C LEU A 33 2.08 -3.72 -6.86
N LYS A 34 1.86 -4.69 -5.97
CA LYS A 34 0.78 -5.66 -6.06
C LYS A 34 -0.11 -5.60 -4.81
N PRO A 35 -1.43 -5.80 -4.94
CA PRO A 35 -2.32 -5.75 -3.80
C PRO A 35 -2.31 -7.11 -3.09
N VAL A 36 -2.26 -7.10 -1.77
CA VAL A 36 -2.22 -8.29 -0.91
C VAL A 36 -3.34 -8.18 0.12
N CYS A 37 -4.11 -9.25 0.30
CA CYS A 37 -5.19 -9.26 1.30
C CYS A 37 -4.63 -9.23 2.72
N LYS A 38 -5.40 -8.69 3.68
CA LYS A 38 -5.01 -8.68 5.10
C LYS A 38 -4.59 -10.07 5.61
N HIS A 39 -5.28 -11.12 5.19
CA HIS A 39 -4.99 -12.49 5.63
C HIS A 39 -3.59 -12.97 5.18
N CYS A 40 -3.21 -12.70 3.93
CA CYS A 40 -1.87 -13.00 3.43
C CYS A 40 -0.82 -12.07 4.03
N TYR A 41 -1.18 -10.81 4.30
CA TYR A 41 -0.31 -9.87 4.98
C TYR A 41 0.01 -10.31 6.42
N GLU A 42 -0.97 -10.84 7.15
CA GLU A 42 -0.77 -11.38 8.51
C GLU A 42 0.16 -12.60 8.53
N LYS A 43 0.13 -13.43 7.48
CA LYS A 43 1.03 -14.57 7.29
C LYS A 43 2.46 -14.21 6.90
N MET A 44 2.72 -12.97 6.47
CA MET A 44 4.08 -12.56 6.15
C MET A 44 4.95 -12.45 7.41
N PRO A 45 6.29 -12.61 7.28
CA PRO A 45 7.21 -12.45 8.40
C PRO A 45 7.11 -11.04 9.02
N ASP A 46 7.18 -10.96 10.35
CA ASP A 46 7.08 -9.66 11.05
C ASP A 46 8.19 -8.69 10.67
N GLU A 47 9.38 -9.20 10.31
CA GLU A 47 10.47 -8.38 9.79
C GLU A 47 10.06 -7.64 8.51
N PHE A 48 9.30 -8.32 7.64
CA PHE A 48 8.79 -7.74 6.39
C PHE A 48 7.74 -6.65 6.68
N LYS A 49 6.79 -6.92 7.59
CA LYS A 49 5.78 -5.94 8.02
C LYS A 49 6.43 -4.69 8.61
N ARG A 50 7.46 -4.87 9.44
CA ARG A 50 8.17 -3.79 10.11
C ARG A 50 8.92 -2.89 9.12
N ARG A 51 9.54 -3.48 8.09
CA ARG A 51 10.17 -2.72 6.99
C ARG A 51 9.16 -1.92 6.19
N LEU A 52 7.99 -2.49 5.90
CA LEU A 52 6.91 -1.79 5.20
C LEU A 52 6.41 -0.58 6.01
N ALA A 53 6.13 -0.80 7.29
CA ALA A 53 5.71 0.27 8.21
C ALA A 53 6.76 1.39 8.36
N LYS A 54 8.05 1.04 8.36
CA LYS A 54 9.15 2.03 8.36
C LYS A 54 9.09 2.91 7.11
N ARG A 55 8.96 2.30 5.92
CA ARG A 55 8.85 3.03 4.65
C ARG A 55 7.63 3.95 4.61
N GLU A 56 6.47 3.50 5.11
CA GLU A 56 5.28 4.36 5.17
C GLU A 56 5.47 5.57 6.09
N ARG A 57 6.13 5.38 7.25
CA ARG A 57 6.45 6.48 8.17
C ARG A 57 7.42 7.46 7.53
N GLU A 58 8.48 6.96 6.90
CA GLU A 58 9.47 7.78 6.18
C GLU A 58 8.83 8.54 5.00
N ALA A 59 7.89 7.92 4.27
CA ALA A 59 7.15 8.58 3.21
C ALA A 59 6.27 9.73 3.75
N LYS A 60 5.55 9.50 4.85
CA LYS A 60 4.75 10.54 5.52
C LYS A 60 5.62 11.67 6.06
N GLU A 61 6.81 11.37 6.58
CA GLU A 61 7.75 12.38 7.05
C GLU A 61 8.31 13.23 5.90
N LYS A 62 8.71 12.60 4.78
CA LYS A 62 9.14 13.30 3.57
C LYS A 62 8.03 14.18 2.97
N GLU A 63 6.79 13.72 2.97
CA GLU A 63 5.65 14.54 2.52
C GLU A 63 5.45 15.77 3.42
N LYS A 64 5.51 15.59 4.75
CA LYS A 64 5.46 16.71 5.71
C LYS A 64 6.61 17.69 5.50
N GLN A 65 7.81 17.21 5.19
CA GLN A 65 8.98 18.07 4.97
C GLN A 65 8.90 18.83 3.64
N LYS A 66 8.32 18.24 2.57
CA LYS A 66 7.98 18.96 1.34
C LYS A 66 6.98 20.10 1.58
N LYS A 67 5.94 19.87 2.39
CA LYS A 67 4.94 20.90 2.73
C LYS A 67 5.50 22.06 3.57
N LYS A 68 6.65 21.87 4.26
CA LYS A 68 7.29 22.89 5.10
C LYS A 68 8.26 23.81 4.35
N LYS A 69 8.66 23.49 3.12
CA LYS A 69 9.44 24.44 2.30
C LYS A 69 8.46 25.48 1.74
N PRO A 70 8.51 26.75 2.16
CA PRO A 70 7.77 27.78 1.45
C PRO A 70 8.27 27.80 0.00
N ILE A 71 7.34 27.84 -0.94
CA ILE A 71 7.65 28.24 -2.32
C ILE A 71 8.15 29.68 -2.20
N CYS A 72 9.45 29.88 -2.34
CA CYS A 72 10.01 31.19 -2.61
C CYS A 72 9.71 31.45 -4.09
N LEU A 73 8.76 32.35 -4.37
CA LEU A 73 8.62 33.01 -5.66
C LEU A 73 9.23 34.42 -5.53
#